data_AF-A0A7W0H1E9-F1
#
_entry.id   AF-A0A7W0H1E9-F1
#
_cell.length_a   1.000
_cell.length_b   1.000
_cell.length_c   1.000
_cell.angle_alpha   90.00
_cell.angle_beta   90.00
_cell.angle_gamma   90.00
#
_symmetry.space_group_name_H-M   'P 1'
#
loop_
_entity.id
_entity.type
_entity.pdbx_description
1 polymer ?
#
loop_
_entity_poly.entity_id
_entity_poly.type
_entity_poly.pdbx_seq_one_letter_code
_entity_poly.pdbx_strand_id
1 'polypeptide(L)'
;MSTKPRELHKTVWDRSTIWAMLRNPAYRGQAAFGKTMTDERHGAPTRTTRARGERQGRRLTRHDQPAEHWTLIAVPALISEETFELAQARLVENARFSRRNTKQLTLLQGVLVCRECGYSCYRTSTRTTNKRISYYRCIGQDGWRHVGGRVCQSRPVRADELDTLVWGEVRQLLEDPALVRVEIDRRLAALRTEHPAARRRETLERDLTRADAAIARLIEAYQEQLISLEELRARTPTLRKRQTTLRAQLDTLDAELHDAETYLQLADTLEGFLGRLTDGLDQLDIAEQQRTLRLVVREVLIGGDDDKITIRHSIPAPTGPDDPNYLLRGSSHGSASRCPTRRPGSASWSVSLAAPWATRTPPPSSWKPRTRPT
;
A
#
# COMPACT_ATOMS: atom_id res chain seq x y z
N MET A 1 -6.42 11.43 -56.35
CA MET A 1 -6.24 11.97 -54.98
C MET A 1 -5.06 11.25 -54.35
N SER A 2 -3.92 11.93 -54.22
CA SER A 2 -2.67 11.34 -53.75
C SER A 2 -2.77 11.04 -52.24
N THR A 3 -2.82 9.76 -51.87
CA THR A 3 -2.69 9.31 -50.49
C THR A 3 -1.25 9.54 -50.04
N LYS A 4 -1.03 10.61 -49.26
CA LYS A 4 0.26 10.83 -48.58
C LYS A 4 0.62 9.59 -47.75
N PRO A 5 1.86 9.07 -47.84
CA PRO A 5 2.34 8.07 -46.91
C PRO A 5 2.29 8.66 -45.51
N ARG A 6 1.76 7.89 -44.55
CA ARG A 6 1.74 8.30 -43.14
C ARG A 6 3.14 8.08 -42.57
N GLU A 7 4.04 9.01 -42.82
CA GLU A 7 5.26 9.12 -42.01
C GLU A 7 4.85 9.27 -40.56
N LEU A 8 5.42 8.46 -39.66
CA LEU A 8 5.73 8.80 -38.27
C LEU A 8 6.22 7.54 -37.56
N HIS A 9 7.54 7.31 -37.63
CA HIS A 9 8.26 6.56 -36.60
C HIS A 9 8.14 7.36 -35.29
N LYS A 10 7.01 7.20 -34.58
CA LYS A 10 6.86 7.80 -33.26
C LYS A 10 7.76 7.04 -32.29
N THR A 11 8.74 7.74 -31.72
CA THR A 11 9.65 7.20 -30.70
C THR A 11 8.96 7.01 -29.34
N VAL A 12 7.73 7.50 -29.18
CA VAL A 12 6.96 7.44 -27.93
C VAL A 12 5.53 6.97 -28.21
N TRP A 13 5.06 6.03 -27.38
CA TRP A 13 3.68 5.54 -27.42
C TRP A 13 2.72 6.56 -26.80
N ASP A 14 1.52 6.69 -27.38
CA ASP A 14 0.47 7.50 -26.77
C ASP A 14 -0.03 6.85 -25.47
N ARG A 15 -0.48 7.70 -24.53
CA ARG A 15 -1.01 7.25 -23.23
C ARG A 15 -2.16 6.26 -23.40
N SER A 16 -3.03 6.46 -24.39
CA SER A 16 -4.14 5.53 -24.65
C SER A 16 -3.66 4.14 -25.06
N THR A 17 -2.55 4.06 -25.80
CA THR A 17 -1.96 2.80 -26.20
C THR A 17 -1.34 2.06 -25.02
N ILE A 18 -0.55 2.76 -24.20
CA ILE A 18 0.02 2.19 -22.96
C ILE A 18 -1.12 1.69 -22.04
N TRP A 19 -2.18 2.49 -21.89
CA TRP A 19 -3.34 2.10 -21.10
C TRP A 19 -4.05 0.85 -21.65
N ALA A 20 -4.15 0.71 -22.97
CA ALA A 20 -4.72 -0.49 -23.60
C ALA A 20 -3.81 -1.72 -23.43
N MET A 21 -2.49 -1.54 -23.53
CA MET A 21 -1.49 -2.59 -23.29
C MET A 21 -1.59 -3.12 -21.86
N LEU A 22 -1.61 -2.23 -20.86
CA LEU A 22 -1.68 -2.63 -19.45
C LEU A 22 -2.95 -3.41 -19.10
N ARG A 23 -4.05 -3.25 -19.86
CA ARG A 23 -5.33 -3.95 -19.62
C ARG A 23 -5.52 -5.18 -20.50
N ASN A 24 -4.54 -5.54 -21.33
CA ASN A 24 -4.68 -6.63 -22.28
C ASN A 24 -4.38 -7.99 -21.62
N PRO A 25 -5.38 -8.85 -21.42
CA PRO A 25 -5.18 -10.14 -20.76
C PRO A 25 -4.32 -11.11 -21.59
N ALA A 26 -4.10 -10.83 -22.89
CA ALA A 26 -3.19 -11.62 -23.72
C ALA A 26 -1.77 -11.70 -23.14
N TYR A 27 -1.30 -10.66 -22.42
CA TYR A 27 0.04 -10.66 -21.85
C TYR A 27 0.22 -11.63 -20.68
N ARG A 28 -0.86 -12.01 -19.99
CA ARG A 28 -0.86 -13.11 -19.01
C ARG A 28 -1.29 -14.46 -19.62
N GLY A 29 -1.33 -14.55 -20.95
CA GLY A 29 -1.64 -15.79 -21.67
C GLY A 29 -3.13 -16.03 -22.00
N GLN A 30 -4.00 -15.03 -21.82
CA GLN A 30 -5.43 -15.15 -22.07
C GLN A 30 -5.94 -14.05 -23.01
N ALA A 31 -5.92 -14.28 -24.33
CA ALA A 31 -6.48 -13.31 -25.27
C ALA A 31 -8.01 -13.25 -25.16
N ALA A 32 -8.59 -12.08 -24.92
CA ALA A 32 -10.03 -11.91 -24.75
C ALA A 32 -10.71 -11.35 -26.01
N PHE A 33 -11.72 -12.06 -26.51
CA PHE A 33 -12.64 -11.62 -27.56
C PHE A 33 -14.02 -11.27 -26.98
N GLY A 34 -14.79 -10.43 -27.68
CA GLY A 34 -16.14 -10.03 -27.24
C GLY A 34 -16.19 -8.92 -26.18
N LYS A 35 -15.08 -8.20 -25.94
CA LYS A 35 -14.97 -7.15 -24.91
C LYS A 35 -15.96 -5.99 -25.04
N THR A 36 -16.51 -5.76 -26.24
CA THR A 36 -17.43 -4.64 -26.51
C THR A 36 -18.61 -5.13 -27.32
N MET A 37 -19.81 -4.72 -26.94
CA MET A 37 -21.03 -4.93 -27.72
C MET A 37 -21.52 -3.61 -28.31
N THR A 38 -22.11 -3.68 -29.50
CA THR A 38 -22.78 -2.54 -30.13
C THR A 38 -24.27 -2.64 -29.81
N ASP A 39 -24.81 -1.58 -29.21
CA ASP A 39 -26.23 -1.42 -28.93
C ASP A 39 -26.96 -0.91 -30.18
N GLU A 40 -28.27 -1.15 -30.28
CA GLU A 40 -29.13 -0.65 -31.35
C GLU A 40 -29.36 0.86 -31.26
N ARG A 41 -29.05 1.45 -30.09
CA ARG A 41 -29.22 2.89 -29.84
C ARG A 41 -28.12 3.72 -30.47
N HIS A 42 -28.51 4.73 -31.22
CA HIS A 42 -27.63 5.78 -31.69
C HIS A 42 -27.06 6.62 -30.54
N GLY A 43 -25.78 6.94 -30.61
CA GLY A 43 -25.11 7.80 -29.64
C GLY A 43 -25.61 9.24 -29.67
N ALA A 44 -25.24 10.03 -28.66
CA ALA A 44 -25.60 11.44 -28.61
C ALA A 44 -25.05 12.21 -29.83
N PRO A 45 -25.79 13.18 -30.38
CA PRO A 45 -25.34 13.92 -31.56
C PRO A 45 -24.10 14.76 -31.21
N THR A 46 -23.08 14.65 -32.07
CA THR A 46 -21.87 15.48 -31.96
C THR A 46 -22.18 16.94 -32.32
N ARG A 47 -21.25 17.86 -32.04
CA ARG A 47 -21.44 19.28 -32.37
C ARG A 47 -21.76 19.51 -33.86
N THR A 48 -21.07 18.78 -34.74
CA THR A 48 -21.29 18.85 -36.20
C THR A 48 -22.63 18.24 -36.61
N THR A 49 -23.03 17.14 -35.97
CA THR A 49 -24.36 16.52 -36.15
C THR A 49 -25.48 17.50 -35.80
N ARG A 50 -25.37 18.18 -34.64
CA ARG A 50 -26.35 19.20 -34.21
C ARG A 50 -26.39 20.39 -35.15
N ALA A 51 -25.23 20.85 -35.64
CA ALA A 51 -25.14 21.96 -36.59
C ALA A 51 -25.84 21.65 -37.93
N ARG A 52 -26.03 20.37 -38.27
CA ARG A 52 -26.79 19.91 -39.45
C ARG A 52 -28.27 19.65 -39.16
N GLY A 53 -28.75 19.93 -37.94
CA GLY A 53 -30.13 19.68 -37.53
C GLY A 53 -30.45 18.22 -37.17
N GLU A 54 -29.46 17.33 -37.16
CA GLU A 54 -29.65 15.92 -36.81
C GLU A 54 -29.78 15.75 -35.28
N ARG A 55 -30.83 15.05 -34.84
CA ARG A 55 -31.12 14.82 -33.41
C ARG A 55 -30.39 13.62 -32.79
N GLN A 56 -29.90 12.70 -33.62
CA GLN A 56 -29.19 11.50 -33.19
C GLN A 56 -27.81 11.43 -33.84
N GLY A 57 -26.83 10.89 -33.11
CA GLY A 57 -25.51 10.63 -33.65
C GLY A 57 -25.54 9.48 -34.66
N ARG A 58 -24.76 9.59 -35.74
CA ARG A 58 -24.73 8.55 -36.80
C ARG A 58 -24.15 7.20 -36.36
N ARG A 59 -23.42 7.14 -35.25
CA ARG A 59 -22.79 5.92 -34.75
C ARG A 59 -23.67 5.27 -33.69
N LEU A 60 -23.83 3.97 -33.79
CA LEU A 60 -24.38 3.15 -32.73
C LEU A 60 -23.49 3.22 -31.48
N THR A 61 -24.14 3.15 -30.33
CA THR A 61 -23.47 3.19 -29.03
C THR A 61 -22.76 1.86 -28.82
N ARG A 62 -21.51 1.91 -28.37
CA ARG A 62 -20.77 0.72 -27.93
C ARG A 62 -20.58 0.79 -26.43
N HIS A 63 -20.76 -0.34 -25.76
CA HIS A 63 -20.48 -0.47 -24.34
C HIS A 63 -19.58 -1.69 -24.10
N ASP A 64 -18.78 -1.60 -23.05
CA ASP A 64 -17.92 -2.68 -22.61
C ASP A 64 -18.79 -3.79 -22.01
N GLN A 65 -18.53 -5.04 -22.41
CA GLN A 65 -19.16 -6.21 -21.83
C GLN A 65 -18.43 -6.62 -20.54
N PRO A 66 -19.15 -7.16 -19.54
CA PRO A 66 -18.51 -7.60 -18.32
C PRO A 66 -17.74 -8.90 -18.60
N ALA A 67 -16.75 -9.21 -17.76
CA ALA A 67 -15.72 -10.21 -18.05
C ALA A 67 -16.28 -11.63 -18.25
N GLU A 68 -17.47 -11.92 -17.71
CA GLU A 68 -18.15 -13.21 -17.82
C GLU A 68 -18.57 -13.53 -19.26
N HIS A 69 -18.77 -12.50 -20.09
CA HIS A 69 -19.13 -12.65 -21.50
C HIS A 69 -17.91 -12.69 -22.43
N TRP A 70 -16.70 -12.60 -21.88
CA TRP A 70 -15.49 -12.62 -22.68
C TRP A 70 -15.14 -14.05 -23.06
N THR A 71 -14.86 -14.27 -24.33
CA THR A 71 -14.28 -15.55 -24.78
C THR A 71 -12.77 -15.46 -24.62
N LEU A 72 -12.20 -16.24 -23.71
CA LEU A 72 -10.77 -16.31 -23.45
C LEU A 72 -10.11 -17.39 -24.31
N ILE A 73 -9.06 -17.01 -25.02
CA ILE A 73 -8.28 -17.88 -25.91
C ILE A 73 -6.86 -17.97 -25.33
N ALA A 74 -6.38 -19.19 -25.12
CA ALA A 74 -5.04 -19.43 -24.59
C ALA A 74 -3.97 -18.98 -25.59
N VAL A 75 -3.03 -18.16 -25.14
CA VAL A 75 -1.88 -17.67 -25.91
C VAL A 75 -0.61 -17.71 -25.06
N PRO A 76 0.60 -17.70 -25.64
CA PRO A 76 1.83 -17.63 -24.86
C PRO A 76 1.87 -16.37 -23.98
N ALA A 77 2.09 -16.55 -22.68
CA ALA A 77 2.20 -15.44 -21.73
C ALA A 77 3.55 -14.72 -21.87
N LEU A 78 3.54 -13.40 -21.78
CA LEU A 78 4.75 -12.56 -21.77
C LEU A 78 5.15 -12.15 -20.34
N ILE A 79 4.19 -12.12 -19.41
CA ILE A 79 4.38 -11.75 -18.01
C ILE A 79 3.61 -12.73 -17.10
N SER A 80 4.00 -12.79 -15.82
CA SER A 80 3.26 -13.58 -14.82
C SER A 80 1.88 -12.99 -14.55
N GLU A 81 0.95 -13.86 -14.14
CA GLU A 81 -0.40 -13.44 -13.74
C GLU A 81 -0.34 -12.45 -12.56
N GLU A 82 0.50 -12.71 -11.57
CA GLU A 82 0.74 -11.84 -10.42
C GLU A 82 1.12 -10.41 -10.84
N THR A 83 2.06 -10.27 -11.78
CA THR A 83 2.49 -8.96 -12.28
C THR A 83 1.35 -8.23 -12.98
N PHE A 84 0.54 -8.95 -13.75
CA PHE A 84 -0.61 -8.38 -14.44
C PHE A 84 -1.70 -7.90 -13.45
N GLU A 85 -1.99 -8.69 -12.42
CA GLU A 85 -2.95 -8.35 -11.38
C GLU A 85 -2.52 -7.13 -10.57
N LEU A 86 -1.24 -7.03 -10.22
CA LEU A 86 -0.66 -5.85 -9.58
C LEU A 86 -0.83 -4.60 -10.43
N ALA A 87 -0.61 -4.71 -11.75
CA ALA A 87 -0.85 -3.61 -12.68
C ALA A 87 -2.34 -3.21 -12.73
N GLN A 88 -3.28 -4.17 -12.73
CA GLN A 88 -4.72 -3.86 -12.68
C GLN A 88 -5.11 -3.15 -11.38
N ALA A 89 -4.62 -3.63 -10.24
CA ALA A 89 -4.86 -3.02 -8.94
C ALA A 89 -4.36 -1.57 -8.92
N ARG A 90 -3.16 -1.34 -9.46
CA ARG A 90 -2.58 0.01 -9.56
C ARG A 90 -3.39 0.92 -10.48
N LEU A 91 -3.97 0.42 -11.57
CA LEU A 91 -4.84 1.20 -12.45
C LEU A 91 -6.13 1.64 -11.72
N VAL A 92 -6.73 0.77 -10.92
CA VAL A 92 -7.90 1.10 -10.08
C VAL A 92 -7.55 2.18 -9.07
N GLU A 93 -6.41 2.04 -8.39
CA GLU A 93 -5.93 3.03 -7.41
C GLU A 93 -5.64 4.39 -8.06
N ASN A 94 -4.96 4.39 -9.21
CA ASN A 94 -4.68 5.61 -9.98
C ASN A 94 -5.96 6.30 -10.45
N ALA A 95 -7.00 5.53 -10.80
CA ALA A 95 -8.31 6.08 -11.14
C ALA A 95 -8.97 6.72 -9.92
N ARG A 96 -8.95 6.05 -8.75
CA ARG A 96 -9.49 6.57 -7.48
C ARG A 96 -8.84 7.89 -7.06
N PHE A 97 -7.52 8.01 -7.21
CA PHE A 97 -6.76 9.20 -6.81
C PHE A 97 -6.42 10.15 -7.96
N SER A 98 -7.14 10.03 -9.08
CA SER A 98 -6.89 10.82 -10.29
C SER A 98 -7.05 12.33 -10.05
N ARG A 99 -6.00 13.08 -10.39
CA ARG A 99 -5.99 14.55 -10.31
C ARG A 99 -6.72 15.25 -11.46
N ARG A 100 -7.16 14.52 -12.49
CA ARG A 100 -7.66 15.09 -13.77
C ARG A 100 -8.72 16.18 -13.60
N ASN A 101 -9.63 16.02 -12.65
CA ASN A 101 -10.74 16.95 -12.41
C ASN A 101 -10.52 17.82 -11.15
N THR A 102 -9.31 17.83 -10.60
CA THR A 102 -8.99 18.50 -9.33
C THR A 102 -8.51 19.91 -9.61
N LYS A 103 -9.28 20.92 -9.18
CA LYS A 103 -8.92 22.34 -9.33
C LYS A 103 -8.02 22.84 -8.19
N GLN A 104 -8.24 22.34 -6.98
CA GLN A 104 -7.44 22.65 -5.79
C GLN A 104 -7.25 21.33 -5.03
N LEU A 105 -6.00 21.05 -4.63
CA LEU A 105 -5.66 19.89 -3.83
C LEU A 105 -6.18 20.06 -2.40
N THR A 106 -6.56 18.96 -1.77
CA THR A 106 -6.97 18.91 -0.36
C THR A 106 -6.51 17.63 0.27
N LEU A 107 -5.99 17.65 1.48
CA LEU A 107 -5.25 16.53 2.08
C LEU A 107 -6.01 15.19 1.97
N LEU A 108 -7.30 15.18 2.33
CA LEU A 108 -8.07 13.93 2.46
C LEU A 108 -8.80 13.48 1.18
N GLN A 109 -8.38 13.99 0.03
CA GLN A 109 -8.98 13.67 -1.26
C GLN A 109 -8.85 12.19 -1.62
N GLY A 110 -9.98 11.51 -1.82
CA GLY A 110 -10.08 10.11 -2.22
C GLY A 110 -9.97 9.10 -1.08
N VAL A 111 -9.78 9.59 0.16
CA VAL A 111 -9.59 8.75 1.37
C VAL A 111 -10.81 8.84 2.30
N LEU A 112 -11.59 9.93 2.25
CA LEU A 112 -12.77 10.10 3.09
C LEU A 112 -13.96 9.25 2.65
N VAL A 113 -14.55 8.56 3.61
CA VAL A 113 -15.72 7.69 3.47
C VAL A 113 -16.73 8.05 4.56
N CYS A 114 -18.01 8.12 4.19
CA CYS A 114 -19.08 8.36 5.14
C CYS A 114 -19.41 7.08 5.91
N ARG A 115 -19.42 7.14 7.24
CA ARG A 115 -19.77 6.00 8.11
C ARG A 115 -21.24 5.59 7.99
N GLU A 116 -22.15 6.54 7.76
CA GLU A 116 -23.60 6.27 7.74
C GLU A 116 -24.03 5.50 6.48
N CYS A 117 -23.48 5.85 5.31
CA CYS A 117 -23.93 5.29 4.03
C CYS A 117 -22.82 4.64 3.18
N GLY A 118 -21.56 4.66 3.62
CA GLY A 118 -20.42 4.08 2.91
C GLY A 118 -19.95 4.82 1.66
N TYR A 119 -20.69 5.83 1.16
CA TYR A 119 -20.25 6.66 0.04
C TYR A 119 -19.03 7.52 0.38
N SER A 120 -18.23 7.84 -0.64
CA SER A 120 -17.10 8.76 -0.50
C SER A 120 -17.57 10.19 -0.22
N CYS A 121 -16.70 10.96 0.43
CA CYS A 121 -16.92 12.38 0.66
C CYS A 121 -16.08 13.21 -0.32
N TYR A 122 -16.64 14.33 -0.76
CA TYR A 122 -15.97 15.27 -1.66
C TYR A 122 -15.89 16.65 -1.03
N ARG A 123 -14.88 17.43 -1.44
CA ARG A 123 -14.72 18.80 -0.98
C ARG A 123 -15.70 19.72 -1.69
N THR A 124 -16.47 20.47 -0.92
CA THR A 124 -17.27 21.61 -1.37
C THR A 124 -16.80 22.87 -0.65
N SER A 125 -17.26 24.03 -1.11
CA SER A 125 -16.89 25.29 -0.47
C SER A 125 -18.00 26.32 -0.63
N THR A 126 -18.20 27.12 0.40
CA THR A 126 -19.06 28.30 0.36
C THR A 126 -18.27 29.58 0.50
N ARG A 127 -18.81 30.65 -0.04
CA ARG A 127 -18.22 31.99 0.06
C ARG A 127 -19.05 32.81 1.03
N THR A 128 -18.41 33.29 2.08
CA THR A 128 -18.93 34.33 2.98
C THR A 128 -18.43 35.69 2.48
N THR A 129 -18.95 36.80 3.00
CA THR A 129 -18.54 38.17 2.66
C THR A 129 -17.01 38.34 2.69
N ASN A 130 -16.34 37.76 3.69
CA ASN A 130 -14.89 37.97 3.90
C ASN A 130 -14.00 36.74 3.62
N LYS A 131 -14.56 35.52 3.47
CA LYS A 131 -13.73 34.32 3.30
C LYS A 131 -14.45 33.17 2.59
N ARG A 132 -13.66 32.32 1.93
CA ARG A 132 -14.11 31.04 1.38
C ARG A 132 -13.89 29.94 2.42
N ILE A 133 -14.96 29.25 2.82
CA ILE A 133 -14.91 28.16 3.79
C ILE A 133 -15.10 26.85 3.04
N SER A 134 -14.26 25.86 3.34
CA SER A 134 -14.28 24.55 2.68
C SER A 134 -14.84 23.49 3.62
N TYR A 135 -15.61 22.56 3.06
CA TYR A 135 -16.24 21.47 3.80
C TYR A 135 -16.06 20.15 3.05
N TYR A 136 -15.98 19.05 3.78
CA TYR A 136 -16.16 17.71 3.26
C TYR A 136 -17.62 17.31 3.37
N ARG A 137 -18.21 16.89 2.24
CA ARG A 137 -19.62 16.50 2.13
C ARG A 137 -19.74 15.10 1.53
N CYS A 138 -20.58 14.27 2.14
CA CYS A 138 -20.90 12.95 1.62
C CYS A 138 -21.68 13.04 0.29
N ILE A 139 -21.35 12.19 -0.70
CA ILE A 139 -22.08 12.12 -1.99
C ILE A 139 -23.53 11.66 -1.81
N GLY A 140 -23.82 10.85 -0.79
CA GLY A 140 -25.18 10.41 -0.44
C GLY A 140 -26.14 11.56 -0.10
N GLN A 141 -25.60 12.75 0.19
CA GLN A 141 -26.36 13.99 0.45
C GLN A 141 -26.96 14.60 -0.82
N ASP A 142 -26.36 14.33 -1.98
CA ASP A 142 -26.73 14.97 -3.23
C ASP A 142 -27.93 14.21 -3.83
N GLY A 143 -29.15 14.51 -3.37
CA GLY A 143 -30.35 13.79 -3.79
C GLY A 143 -30.61 13.76 -5.31
N TRP A 144 -30.09 14.74 -6.06
CA TRP A 144 -30.19 14.76 -7.54
C TRP A 144 -29.35 13.68 -8.24
N ARG A 145 -28.39 13.06 -7.53
CA ARG A 145 -27.51 12.00 -8.07
C ARG A 145 -28.09 10.60 -7.90
N HIS A 146 -29.11 10.45 -7.05
CA HIS A 146 -29.62 9.15 -6.63
C HIS A 146 -31.08 9.02 -7.02
N VAL A 147 -31.43 7.86 -7.54
CA VAL A 147 -32.83 7.52 -7.81
C VAL A 147 -33.54 7.40 -6.46
N GLY A 148 -34.60 8.18 -6.24
CA GLY A 148 -35.31 8.24 -4.95
C GLY A 148 -34.84 9.36 -4.00
N GLY A 149 -33.92 10.22 -4.42
CA GLY A 149 -33.54 11.41 -3.65
C GLY A 149 -32.38 11.17 -2.66
N ARG A 150 -32.33 11.95 -1.58
CA ARG A 150 -31.21 11.93 -0.62
C ARG A 150 -31.17 10.60 0.14
N VAL A 151 -30.01 9.95 0.18
CA VAL A 151 -29.81 8.63 0.82
C VAL A 151 -29.00 8.67 2.13
N CYS A 152 -28.51 9.84 2.53
CA CYS A 152 -27.69 10.02 3.73
C CYS A 152 -28.07 11.31 4.45
N GLN A 153 -27.90 11.39 5.78
CA GLN A 153 -28.16 12.60 6.57
C GLN A 153 -26.93 13.28 7.20
N SER A 154 -25.76 12.63 7.11
CA SER A 154 -24.45 13.13 7.53
C SER A 154 -24.18 14.60 7.24
N ARG A 155 -23.77 15.31 8.28
CA ARG A 155 -23.49 16.75 8.27
C ARG A 155 -22.13 17.02 7.60
N PRO A 156 -22.01 18.08 6.77
CA PRO A 156 -20.71 18.47 6.22
C PRO A 156 -19.74 18.88 7.33
N VAL A 157 -18.49 18.43 7.23
CA VAL A 157 -17.41 18.71 8.21
C VAL A 157 -16.48 19.78 7.66
N ARG A 158 -15.96 20.68 8.51
CA ARG A 158 -15.01 21.72 8.07
C ARG A 158 -13.70 21.09 7.62
N ALA A 159 -13.25 21.45 6.42
CA ALA A 159 -12.12 20.79 5.79
C ALA A 159 -10.79 21.16 6.46
N ASP A 160 -10.63 22.42 6.88
CA ASP A 160 -9.43 22.88 7.58
C ASP A 160 -9.24 22.17 8.91
N GLU A 161 -10.30 22.05 9.71
CA GLU A 161 -10.26 21.36 11.00
C GLU A 161 -9.99 19.86 10.83
N LEU A 162 -10.66 19.21 9.87
CA LEU A 162 -10.47 17.78 9.62
C LEU A 162 -9.08 17.48 9.04
N ASP A 163 -8.58 18.30 8.12
CA ASP A 163 -7.25 18.11 7.53
C ASP A 163 -6.17 18.24 8.60
N THR A 164 -6.23 19.28 9.44
CA THR A 164 -5.27 19.48 10.55
C THR A 164 -5.30 18.32 11.54
N LEU A 165 -6.49 17.87 11.94
CA LEU A 165 -6.63 16.77 12.89
C LEU A 165 -6.05 15.46 12.33
N VAL A 166 -6.45 15.07 11.12
CA VAL A 166 -5.96 13.82 10.52
C VAL A 166 -4.46 13.88 10.25
N TRP A 167 -3.92 15.03 9.82
CA TRP A 167 -2.48 15.17 9.62
C TRP A 167 -1.70 15.05 10.93
N GLY A 168 -2.19 15.66 12.02
CA GLY A 168 -1.59 15.54 13.34
C GLY A 168 -1.50 14.08 13.81
N GLU A 169 -2.55 13.31 13.61
CA GLU A 169 -2.56 11.87 13.95
C GLU A 169 -1.61 11.05 13.07
N VAL A 170 -1.54 11.37 11.78
CA VAL A 170 -0.57 10.73 10.88
C VAL A 170 0.87 11.05 11.29
N ARG A 171 1.14 12.28 11.73
CA ARG A 171 2.44 12.65 12.29
C ARG A 171 2.74 11.85 13.54
N GLN A 172 1.85 11.85 14.53
CA GLN A 172 2.04 11.12 15.77
C GLN A 172 2.31 9.62 15.51
N LEU A 173 1.62 9.03 14.54
CA LEU A 173 1.83 7.64 14.13
C LEU A 173 3.21 7.42 13.48
N LEU A 174 3.69 8.35 12.65
CA LEU A 174 5.02 8.26 12.02
C LEU A 174 6.16 8.60 12.99
N GLU A 175 5.86 9.40 14.00
CA GLU A 175 6.77 9.82 15.07
C GLU A 175 6.88 8.77 16.18
N ASP A 176 6.00 7.75 16.20
CA ASP A 176 6.01 6.70 17.21
C ASP A 176 7.31 5.86 17.14
N PRO A 177 8.21 5.97 18.15
CA PRO A 177 9.47 5.24 18.17
C PRO A 177 9.29 3.73 18.19
N ALA A 178 8.15 3.23 18.67
CA ALA A 178 7.88 1.80 18.75
C ALA A 178 7.72 1.16 17.37
N LEU A 179 7.06 1.84 16.42
CA LEU A 179 6.88 1.35 15.06
C LEU A 179 8.21 1.26 14.30
N VAL A 180 9.08 2.24 14.51
CA VAL A 180 10.40 2.27 13.88
C VAL A 180 11.33 1.23 14.52
N ARG A 181 11.24 1.03 15.84
CA ARG A 181 11.97 -0.04 16.55
C ARG A 181 11.61 -1.43 16.05
N VAL A 182 10.32 -1.72 15.84
CA VAL A 182 9.86 -3.02 15.32
C VAL A 182 10.41 -3.30 13.92
N GLU A 183 10.42 -2.31 13.02
CA GLU A 183 10.98 -2.46 11.67
C GLU A 183 12.51 -2.62 11.69
N ILE A 184 13.20 -1.94 12.62
CA ILE A 184 14.64 -2.08 12.79
C ILE A 184 15.02 -3.44 13.38
N ASP A 185 14.35 -3.88 14.44
CA ASP A 185 14.55 -5.20 15.04
C ASP A 185 14.34 -6.31 14.00
N ARG A 186 13.34 -6.11 13.11
CA ARG A 186 13.11 -6.99 11.98
C ARG A 186 14.25 -6.96 10.96
N ARG A 187 14.74 -5.78 10.56
CA ARG A 187 15.87 -5.68 9.62
C ARG A 187 17.15 -6.25 10.21
N LEU A 188 17.38 -6.06 11.50
CA LEU A 188 18.45 -6.72 12.25
C LEU A 188 18.28 -8.25 12.27
N ALA A 189 17.06 -8.74 12.50
CA ALA A 189 16.76 -10.16 12.42
C ALA A 189 16.98 -10.72 11.01
N ALA A 190 16.50 -10.02 9.98
CA ALA A 190 16.68 -10.39 8.57
C ALA A 190 18.17 -10.42 8.18
N LEU A 191 18.92 -9.37 8.54
CA LEU A 191 20.37 -9.32 8.38
C LEU A 191 21.03 -10.51 9.10
N ARG A 192 20.63 -10.83 10.33
CA ARG A 192 21.16 -11.99 11.06
C ARG A 192 20.83 -13.32 10.39
N THR A 193 19.64 -13.52 9.82
CA THR A 193 19.27 -14.76 9.11
C THR A 193 19.90 -14.88 7.72
N GLU A 194 20.09 -13.77 7.02
CA GLU A 194 20.62 -13.73 5.65
C GLU A 194 22.15 -13.57 5.62
N HIS A 195 22.78 -13.20 6.74
CA HIS A 195 24.23 -13.00 6.79
C HIS A 195 24.97 -14.30 6.44
N PRO A 196 26.01 -14.25 5.58
CA PRO A 196 26.93 -15.37 5.38
C PRO A 196 27.56 -15.88 6.69
N ALA A 197 27.62 -15.02 7.72
CA ALA A 197 28.08 -15.37 9.06
C ALA A 197 27.16 -16.40 9.75
N ALA A 198 25.84 -16.38 9.52
CA ALA A 198 24.92 -17.33 10.14
C ALA A 198 25.16 -18.76 9.64
N ARG A 199 25.34 -18.94 8.33
CA ARG A 199 25.74 -20.24 7.76
C ARG A 199 27.13 -20.68 8.21
N ARG A 200 28.09 -19.74 8.33
CA ARG A 200 29.42 -20.04 8.87
C ARG A 200 29.35 -20.48 10.34
N ARG A 201 28.59 -19.77 11.17
CA ARG A 201 28.33 -20.11 12.57
C ARG A 201 27.75 -21.51 12.71
N GLU A 202 26.69 -21.81 11.97
CA GLU A 202 26.03 -23.12 12.00
C GLU A 202 27.00 -24.25 11.57
N THR A 203 27.89 -23.96 10.62
CA THR A 203 28.94 -24.92 10.19
C THR A 203 29.98 -25.13 11.30
N LEU A 204 30.46 -24.05 11.93
CA LEU A 204 31.44 -24.12 13.03
C LEU A 204 30.87 -24.82 14.27
N GLU A 205 29.60 -24.57 14.62
CA GLU A 205 28.90 -25.24 15.71
C GLU A 205 28.76 -26.74 15.46
N ARG A 206 28.40 -27.15 14.24
CA ARG A 206 28.34 -28.57 13.84
C ARG A 206 29.71 -29.25 13.92
N ASP A 207 30.76 -28.58 13.47
CA ASP A 207 32.12 -29.11 13.54
C ASP A 207 32.63 -29.21 14.99
N LEU A 208 32.24 -28.27 15.85
CA LEU A 208 32.53 -28.32 17.28
C LEU A 208 31.81 -29.49 17.94
N THR A 209 30.51 -29.69 17.66
CA THR A 209 29.77 -30.86 18.18
C THR A 209 30.38 -32.17 17.71
N ARG A 210 30.84 -32.24 16.45
CA ARG A 210 31.53 -33.43 15.92
C ARG A 210 32.86 -33.68 16.63
N ALA A 211 33.63 -32.64 16.92
CA ALA A 211 34.88 -32.74 17.67
C ALA A 211 34.63 -33.18 19.12
N ASP A 212 33.62 -32.63 19.79
CA ASP A 212 33.22 -33.00 21.15
C ASP A 212 32.78 -34.46 21.23
N ALA A 213 31.95 -34.90 20.28
CA ALA A 213 31.53 -36.30 20.20
C ALA A 213 32.70 -37.24 19.90
N ALA A 214 33.69 -36.82 19.10
CA ALA A 214 34.88 -37.61 18.85
C ALA A 214 35.77 -37.75 20.10
N ILE A 215 35.91 -36.67 20.89
CA ILE A 215 36.61 -36.70 22.18
C ILE A 215 35.88 -37.63 23.16
N ALA A 216 34.55 -37.52 23.25
CA ALA A 216 33.74 -38.39 24.12
C ALA A 216 33.90 -39.87 23.76
N ARG A 217 33.77 -40.23 22.48
CA ARG A 217 34.00 -41.62 22.01
C ARG A 217 35.41 -42.13 22.29
N LEU A 218 36.41 -41.26 22.20
CA LEU A 218 37.81 -41.64 22.49
C LEU A 218 37.99 -41.96 23.98
N ILE A 219 37.31 -41.23 24.87
CA ILE A 219 37.31 -41.47 26.32
C ILE A 219 36.56 -42.76 26.64
N GLU A 220 35.39 -42.97 26.04
CA GLU A 220 34.58 -44.18 26.21
C GLU A 220 35.34 -45.44 25.76
N ALA A 221 36.00 -45.41 24.60
CA ALA A 221 36.82 -46.53 24.11
C ALA A 221 37.98 -46.89 25.07
N TYR A 222 38.53 -45.92 25.81
CA TYR A 222 39.53 -46.20 26.85
C TYR A 222 38.89 -46.83 28.09
N GLN A 223 37.71 -46.35 28.51
CA GLN A 223 36.97 -46.91 29.65
C GLN A 223 36.57 -48.37 29.40
N GLU A 224 36.21 -48.70 28.16
CA GLU A 224 35.91 -50.06 27.71
C GLU A 224 37.16 -50.92 27.41
N GLN A 225 38.37 -50.38 27.66
CA GLN A 225 39.66 -51.07 27.46
C GLN A 225 39.94 -51.47 26.01
N LEU A 226 39.29 -50.81 25.04
CA LEU A 226 39.47 -51.05 23.60
C LEU A 226 40.74 -50.39 23.04
N ILE A 227 41.31 -49.41 23.77
CA ILE A 227 42.56 -48.72 23.41
C ILE A 227 43.48 -48.57 24.62
N SER A 228 44.79 -48.49 24.37
CA SER A 228 45.79 -48.26 25.42
C SER A 228 45.86 -46.80 25.87
N LEU A 229 46.42 -46.57 27.06
CA LEU A 229 46.66 -45.22 27.59
C LEU A 229 47.63 -44.42 26.69
N GLU A 230 48.60 -45.07 26.06
CA GLU A 230 49.55 -44.44 25.14
C GLU A 230 48.84 -43.96 23.86
N GLU A 231 47.96 -44.77 23.28
CA GLU A 231 47.15 -44.38 22.12
C GLU A 231 46.19 -43.23 22.44
N LEU A 232 45.58 -43.23 23.63
CA LEU A 232 44.74 -42.13 24.10
C LEU A 232 45.55 -40.83 24.21
N ARG A 233 46.74 -40.88 24.82
CA ARG A 233 47.65 -39.73 24.95
C ARG A 233 48.14 -39.21 23.60
N ALA A 234 48.35 -40.09 22.62
CA ALA A 234 48.75 -39.70 21.27
C ALA A 234 47.62 -39.03 20.48
N ARG A 235 46.37 -39.49 20.64
CA ARG A 235 45.21 -39.04 19.82
C ARG A 235 44.42 -37.88 20.42
N THR A 236 44.41 -37.71 21.74
CA THR A 236 43.67 -36.63 22.42
C THR A 236 44.11 -35.20 22.05
N PRO A 237 45.43 -34.88 21.93
CA PRO A 237 45.90 -33.52 21.70
C PRO A 237 45.41 -32.92 20.37
N THR A 238 45.33 -33.73 19.31
CA THR A 238 44.89 -33.26 17.99
C THR A 238 43.42 -32.86 17.98
N LEU A 239 42.57 -33.67 18.62
CA LEU A 239 41.14 -33.37 18.77
C LEU A 239 40.88 -32.16 19.67
N ARG A 240 41.60 -32.06 20.81
CA ARG A 240 41.49 -30.88 21.68
C ARG A 240 41.98 -29.61 21.02
N LYS A 241 43.09 -29.65 20.25
CA LYS A 241 43.57 -28.51 19.47
C LYS A 241 42.49 -28.03 18.49
N ARG A 242 41.86 -28.96 17.75
CA ARG A 242 40.76 -28.65 16.82
C ARG A 242 39.55 -28.03 17.55
N GLN A 243 39.17 -28.56 18.71
CA GLN A 243 38.10 -28.02 19.55
C GLN A 243 38.40 -26.57 19.98
N THR A 244 39.61 -26.27 20.46
CA THR A 244 40.01 -24.90 20.82
C THR A 244 40.00 -23.94 19.65
N THR A 245 40.46 -24.37 18.46
CA THR A 245 40.44 -23.53 17.26
C THR A 245 39.01 -23.19 16.82
N LEU A 246 38.10 -24.18 16.84
CA LEU A 246 36.69 -23.97 16.50
C LEU A 246 35.99 -23.03 17.50
N ARG A 247 36.30 -23.14 18.80
CA ARG A 247 35.79 -22.21 19.82
C ARG A 247 36.27 -20.78 19.60
N ALA A 248 37.57 -20.59 19.38
CA ALA A 248 38.12 -19.25 19.12
C ALA A 248 37.54 -18.60 17.85
N GLN A 249 37.25 -19.40 16.82
CA GLN A 249 36.57 -18.92 15.62
C GLN A 249 35.12 -18.50 15.88
N LEU A 250 34.39 -19.23 16.73
CA LEU A 250 33.04 -18.83 17.17
C LEU A 250 33.08 -17.55 18.01
N ASP A 251 34.01 -17.43 18.95
CA ASP A 251 34.13 -16.25 19.82
C ASP A 251 34.46 -14.99 19.01
N THR A 252 35.33 -15.11 17.99
CA THR A 252 35.66 -14.00 17.09
C THR A 252 34.44 -13.57 16.27
N LEU A 253 33.69 -14.54 15.74
CA LEU A 253 32.49 -14.28 14.96
C LEU A 253 31.37 -13.66 15.81
N ASP A 254 31.23 -14.09 17.07
CA ASP A 254 30.25 -13.53 18.00
C ASP A 254 30.65 -12.09 18.39
N ALA A 255 31.94 -11.80 18.59
CA ALA A 255 32.42 -10.44 18.84
C ALA A 255 32.14 -9.49 17.64
N GLU A 256 32.42 -9.93 16.41
CA GLU A 256 32.07 -9.19 15.18
C GLU A 256 30.57 -8.88 15.06
N LEU A 257 29.71 -9.75 15.60
CA LEU A 257 28.25 -9.57 15.57
C LEU A 257 27.70 -8.76 16.76
N HIS A 258 28.46 -8.64 17.85
CA HIS A 258 28.03 -8.01 19.11
C HIS A 258 28.60 -6.61 19.36
N ASP A 259 29.34 -6.01 18.41
CA ASP A 259 29.94 -4.68 18.59
C ASP A 259 28.90 -3.67 19.09
N ALA A 260 29.00 -3.36 20.39
CA ALA A 260 28.11 -2.45 21.11
C ALA A 260 28.17 -1.03 20.53
N GLU A 261 29.28 -0.69 19.88
CA GLU A 261 29.47 0.52 19.11
C GLU A 261 28.54 0.58 17.89
N THR A 262 28.27 -0.56 17.23
CA THR A 262 27.29 -0.66 16.15
C THR A 262 25.87 -0.41 16.68
N TYR A 263 25.55 -0.93 17.87
CA TYR A 263 24.23 -0.75 18.48
C TYR A 263 23.99 0.69 18.95
N LEU A 264 25.01 1.34 19.53
CA LEU A 264 24.97 2.75 19.92
C LEU A 264 24.92 3.68 18.69
N GLN A 265 25.71 3.41 17.65
CA GLN A 265 25.63 4.14 16.38
C GLN A 265 24.27 3.95 15.70
N LEU A 266 23.67 2.76 15.77
CA LEU A 266 22.31 2.51 15.27
C LEU A 266 21.25 3.30 16.04
N ALA A 267 21.38 3.42 17.36
CA ALA A 267 20.47 4.21 18.18
C ALA A 267 20.59 5.72 17.90
N ASP A 268 21.81 6.25 17.82
CA ASP A 268 22.05 7.67 17.48
C ASP A 268 21.59 8.01 16.05
N THR A 269 21.85 7.10 15.09
CA THR A 269 21.38 7.29 13.71
C THR A 269 19.86 7.19 13.60
N LEU A 270 19.21 6.42 14.46
CA LEU A 270 17.76 6.31 14.55
C LEU A 270 17.13 7.59 15.10
N GLU A 271 17.61 8.12 16.23
CA GLU A 271 17.10 9.38 16.77
C GLU A 271 17.33 10.53 15.79
N GLY A 272 18.52 10.59 15.17
CA GLY A 272 18.80 11.56 14.12
C GLY A 272 17.93 11.38 12.86
N PHE A 273 17.56 10.16 12.50
CA PHE A 273 16.66 9.88 11.37
C PHE A 273 15.22 10.30 11.69
N LEU A 274 14.71 9.99 12.89
CA LEU A 274 13.39 10.43 13.35
C LEU A 274 13.32 11.96 13.42
N GLY A 275 14.37 12.61 13.91
CA GLY A 275 14.51 14.08 13.89
C GLY A 275 14.43 14.63 12.46
N ARG A 276 15.22 14.10 11.53
CA ARG A 276 15.13 14.52 10.11
C ARG A 276 13.78 14.22 9.46
N LEU A 277 13.12 13.14 9.87
CA LEU A 277 11.80 12.75 9.36
C LEU A 277 10.73 13.73 9.86
N THR A 278 10.77 14.10 11.13
CA THR A 278 9.86 15.11 11.73
C THR A 278 10.04 16.48 11.10
N ASP A 279 11.28 16.97 11.00
CA ASP A 279 11.60 18.23 10.30
C ASP A 279 11.14 18.21 8.84
N GLY A 280 11.32 17.06 8.18
CA GLY A 280 10.85 16.83 6.83
C GLY A 280 9.32 16.91 6.70
N LEU A 281 8.58 16.33 7.66
CA LEU A 281 7.11 16.35 7.69
C LEU A 281 6.53 17.76 7.84
N ASP A 282 7.22 18.64 8.57
CA ASP A 282 6.80 20.04 8.77
C ASP A 282 6.96 20.91 7.51
N GLN A 283 7.89 20.57 6.63
CA GLN A 283 8.16 21.32 5.40
C GLN A 283 7.37 20.82 4.19
N LEU A 284 6.63 19.71 4.30
CA LEU A 284 5.93 19.10 3.17
C LEU A 284 4.82 19.97 2.63
N ASP A 285 4.78 20.09 1.30
CA ASP A 285 3.65 20.71 0.62
C ASP A 285 2.40 19.81 0.66
N ILE A 286 1.21 20.36 0.33
CA ILE A 286 -0.05 19.60 0.37
C ILE A 286 -0.01 18.36 -0.55
N ALA A 287 0.75 18.39 -1.65
CA ALA A 287 0.84 17.26 -2.56
C ALA A 287 1.71 16.13 -1.99
N GLU A 288 2.75 16.48 -1.24
CA GLU A 288 3.60 15.58 -0.48
C GLU A 288 2.87 14.99 0.71
N GLN A 289 2.19 15.81 1.51
CA GLN A 289 1.35 15.35 2.60
C GLN A 289 0.27 14.37 2.10
N GLN A 290 -0.36 14.64 0.95
CA GLN A 290 -1.28 13.68 0.32
C GLN A 290 -0.62 12.36 -0.07
N ARG A 291 0.60 12.40 -0.59
CA ARG A 291 1.34 11.20 -0.98
C ARG A 291 1.63 10.36 0.27
N THR A 292 2.23 10.95 1.29
CA THR A 292 2.53 10.30 2.57
C THR A 292 1.27 9.74 3.22
N LEU A 293 0.20 10.53 3.29
CA LEU A 293 -1.07 10.09 3.85
C LEU A 293 -1.66 8.88 3.12
N ARG A 294 -1.56 8.80 1.79
CA ARG A 294 -2.08 7.66 1.02
C ARG A 294 -1.29 6.37 1.22
N LEU A 295 -0.04 6.46 1.67
CA LEU A 295 0.77 5.29 2.03
C LEU A 295 0.34 4.72 3.38
N VAL A 296 0.05 5.59 4.35
CA VAL A 296 -0.20 5.21 5.74
C VAL A 296 -1.69 4.99 6.01
N VAL A 297 -2.55 5.82 5.44
CA VAL A 297 -4.00 5.84 5.72
C VAL A 297 -4.77 5.14 4.61
N ARG A 298 -5.56 4.14 4.98
CA ARG A 298 -6.42 3.40 4.05
C ARG A 298 -7.72 4.17 3.78
N GLU A 299 -8.39 4.59 4.84
CA GLU A 299 -9.63 5.36 4.76
C GLU A 299 -9.87 6.14 6.06
N VAL A 300 -10.54 7.28 5.94
CA VAL A 300 -10.98 8.10 7.08
C VAL A 300 -12.50 8.11 7.09
N LEU A 301 -13.08 7.61 8.17
CA LEU A 301 -14.52 7.50 8.35
C LEU A 301 -15.06 8.71 9.09
N ILE A 302 -16.02 9.41 8.46
CA ILE A 302 -16.70 10.59 9.03
C ILE A 302 -18.22 10.39 9.04
N GLY A 303 -18.91 11.01 10.00
CA GLY A 303 -20.38 10.92 10.15
C GLY A 303 -20.83 9.96 11.26
N GLY A 304 -22.12 10.00 11.57
CA GLY A 304 -22.72 9.44 12.79
C GLY A 304 -22.99 10.51 13.86
N ASP A 305 -23.85 10.18 14.82
CA ASP A 305 -24.30 11.11 15.87
C ASP A 305 -23.26 11.32 16.99
N ASP A 306 -22.26 10.43 17.07
CA ASP A 306 -21.25 10.39 18.13
C ASP A 306 -20.06 11.34 17.92
N ASP A 307 -20.02 12.11 16.83
CA ASP A 307 -18.94 13.06 16.55
C ASP A 307 -17.52 12.44 16.49
N LYS A 308 -17.42 11.11 16.39
CA LYS A 308 -16.18 10.33 16.35
C LYS A 308 -15.63 10.22 14.93
N ILE A 309 -14.34 10.50 14.78
CA ILE A 309 -13.60 10.27 13.54
C ILE A 309 -12.78 8.98 13.72
N THR A 310 -12.84 8.09 12.74
CA THR A 310 -12.03 6.86 12.75
C THR A 310 -11.08 6.86 11.58
N ILE A 311 -9.80 6.84 11.90
CA ILE A 311 -8.71 6.76 10.93
C ILE A 311 -8.31 5.29 10.86
N ARG A 312 -8.55 4.67 9.71
CA ARG A 312 -8.06 3.31 9.44
C ARG A 312 -6.72 3.45 8.73
N HIS A 313 -5.66 3.23 9.47
CA HIS A 313 -4.31 3.21 8.93
C HIS A 313 -3.82 1.77 8.74
N SER A 314 -2.88 1.62 7.84
CA SER A 314 -2.17 0.39 7.56
C SER A 314 -0.73 0.79 7.32
N ILE A 315 0.14 0.47 8.26
CA ILE A 315 1.58 0.49 8.01
C ILE A 315 1.92 -0.96 7.66
N PRO A 316 2.04 -1.29 6.36
CA PRO A 316 2.48 -2.62 5.98
C PRO A 316 3.92 -2.79 6.47
N ALA A 317 4.14 -3.73 7.39
CA ALA A 317 5.47 -4.27 7.62
C ALA A 317 5.75 -5.25 6.46
N PRO A 318 6.70 -4.98 5.55
CA PRO A 318 6.93 -5.79 4.35
C PRO A 318 7.20 -7.24 4.75
N THR A 319 6.33 -8.18 4.39
CA THR A 319 6.33 -9.53 4.98
C THR A 319 7.25 -10.48 4.21
N GLY A 320 8.55 -10.18 4.16
CA GLY A 320 9.58 -11.09 3.64
C GLY A 320 10.59 -10.43 2.67
N PRO A 321 11.70 -11.10 2.36
CA PRO A 321 12.73 -10.60 1.43
C PRO A 321 12.25 -10.55 -0.03
N ASP A 322 11.24 -11.34 -0.39
CA ASP A 322 10.59 -11.33 -1.71
C ASP A 322 9.37 -10.40 -1.78
N ASP A 323 9.16 -9.56 -0.76
CA ASP A 323 8.08 -8.58 -0.78
C ASP A 323 8.60 -7.30 -1.46
N PRO A 324 8.33 -7.11 -2.77
CA PRO A 324 8.89 -5.97 -3.45
C PRO A 324 8.31 -4.71 -2.81
N ASN A 325 9.20 -3.74 -2.56
CA ASN A 325 8.96 -2.44 -1.90
C ASN A 325 7.81 -1.59 -2.50
N TYR A 326 7.13 -2.09 -3.55
CA TYR A 326 5.93 -1.53 -4.15
C TYR A 326 4.61 -2.17 -3.66
N LEU A 327 4.60 -3.20 -2.78
CA LEU A 327 3.38 -3.72 -2.12
C LEU A 327 2.81 -2.77 -1.05
N LEU A 328 2.78 -1.48 -1.36
CA LEU A 328 2.03 -0.48 -0.60
C LEU A 328 0.50 -0.66 -0.71
N ARG A 329 0.01 -1.72 -1.38
CA ARG A 329 -1.40 -2.13 -1.31
C ARG A 329 -1.64 -3.54 -1.87
N GLY A 330 -1.35 -4.58 -1.08
CA GLY A 330 -1.95 -5.90 -1.31
C GLY A 330 -3.42 -5.88 -0.91
N SER A 331 -4.36 -5.81 -1.86
CA SER A 331 -5.79 -5.98 -1.56
C SER A 331 -6.09 -7.45 -1.33
N SER A 332 -6.51 -7.81 -0.12
CA SER A 332 -7.30 -9.01 0.10
C SER A 332 -8.57 -8.92 -0.76
N HIS A 333 -8.69 -9.79 -1.77
CA HIS A 333 -9.93 -9.99 -2.50
C HIS A 333 -11.07 -10.30 -1.52
N GLY A 334 -12.20 -9.63 -1.73
CA GLY A 334 -13.42 -9.85 -0.97
C GLY A 334 -14.57 -9.15 -1.68
N SER A 335 -15.09 -9.79 -2.72
CA SER A 335 -16.42 -9.51 -3.24
C SER A 335 -17.43 -9.64 -2.10
N ALA A 336 -18.44 -8.78 -2.12
CA ALA A 336 -19.46 -8.70 -1.09
C ALA A 336 -20.13 -10.07 -0.87
N SER A 337 -20.09 -10.57 0.36
CA SER A 337 -21.19 -11.21 1.12
C SER A 337 -20.62 -11.99 2.30
N ARG A 338 -21.08 -11.65 3.51
CA ARG A 338 -20.82 -12.29 4.81
C ARG A 338 -19.40 -12.11 5.36
N CYS A 339 -19.34 -11.71 6.63
CA CYS A 339 -18.13 -11.74 7.43
C CYS A 339 -17.43 -13.10 7.31
N PRO A 340 -16.09 -13.10 7.14
CA PRO A 340 -15.27 -14.12 7.74
C PRO A 340 -14.22 -13.50 8.65
N THR A 341 -14.05 -14.19 9.76
CA THR A 341 -13.00 -14.13 10.78
C THR A 341 -11.63 -13.62 10.32
N ARG A 342 -11.05 -12.77 11.18
CA ARG A 342 -9.67 -12.25 11.17
C ARG A 342 -8.65 -13.26 10.61
N ARG A 343 -7.95 -12.87 9.53
CA ARG A 343 -6.60 -13.39 9.24
C ARG A 343 -5.59 -12.70 10.18
N PRO A 344 -4.70 -13.44 10.88
CA PRO A 344 -3.66 -12.85 11.69
C PRO A 344 -2.49 -12.46 10.78
N GLY A 345 -2.07 -11.19 10.80
CA GLY A 345 -0.85 -10.76 10.08
C GLY A 345 -0.79 -9.30 9.64
N SER A 346 -1.92 -8.58 9.57
CA SER A 346 -1.89 -7.11 9.45
C SER A 346 -2.24 -6.51 10.80
N ALA A 347 -1.33 -5.74 11.38
CA ALA A 347 -1.63 -4.93 12.55
C ALA A 347 -2.53 -3.77 12.10
N SER A 348 -3.83 -4.04 11.89
CA SER A 348 -4.81 -3.00 11.63
C SER A 348 -5.17 -2.37 12.98
N TRP A 349 -4.52 -1.28 13.32
CA TRP A 349 -4.93 -0.47 14.46
C TRP A 349 -6.03 0.48 13.99
N SER A 350 -7.13 0.51 14.73
CA SER A 350 -8.20 1.48 14.55
C SER A 350 -8.12 2.45 15.71
N VAL A 351 -7.51 3.61 15.48
CA VAL A 351 -7.61 4.71 16.43
C VAL A 351 -8.98 5.35 16.22
N SER A 352 -9.82 5.25 17.26
CA SER A 352 -11.10 5.96 17.33
C SER A 352 -10.89 7.16 18.21
N LEU A 353 -10.81 8.34 17.60
CA LEU A 353 -10.69 9.59 18.34
C LEU A 353 -12.08 10.13 18.61
N ALA A 354 -12.41 10.25 19.90
CA ALA A 354 -13.51 11.08 20.36
C ALA A 354 -12.94 12.48 20.59
N ALA A 355 -12.98 13.34 19.56
CA ALA A 355 -12.66 14.74 19.74
C ALA A 355 -13.97 15.51 20.01
N PRO A 356 -14.14 16.19 21.16
CA PRO A 356 -15.32 17.03 21.40
C PRO A 356 -15.22 18.27 20.52
N TRP A 357 -15.78 18.23 19.31
CA TRP A 357 -15.82 19.42 18.45
C TRP A 357 -16.97 20.34 18.91
N ALA A 358 -16.64 21.31 19.75
CA ALA A 358 -17.55 22.38 20.14
C ALA A 358 -17.23 23.65 19.34
N THR A 359 -17.95 23.86 18.24
CA THR A 359 -18.63 25.13 17.92
C THR A 359 -19.47 24.93 16.67
N ARG A 360 -20.71 24.50 16.91
CA ARG A 360 -21.78 24.42 15.92
C ARG A 360 -22.06 25.80 15.35
N THR A 361 -21.50 26.14 14.18
CA THR A 361 -22.18 27.08 13.28
C THR A 361 -22.90 26.25 12.22
N PRO A 362 -24.24 26.18 12.22
CA PRO A 362 -24.94 25.59 11.09
C PRO A 362 -24.57 26.35 9.81
N PRO A 363 -24.41 25.67 8.66
CA PRO A 363 -24.33 26.38 7.39
C PRO A 363 -25.56 27.31 7.28
N PRO A 364 -25.41 28.54 6.75
CA PRO A 364 -26.52 29.48 6.66
C PRO A 364 -27.72 28.82 5.97
N SER A 365 -28.94 29.07 6.44
CA SER A 365 -30.20 28.46 5.95
C SER A 365 -30.52 28.73 4.47
N SER A 366 -29.72 29.56 3.79
CA SER A 366 -29.92 29.99 2.40
C SER A 366 -29.32 29.06 1.34
N TRP A 367 -29.01 27.80 1.67
CA TRP A 367 -28.45 26.83 0.71
C TRP A 367 -29.51 26.34 -0.28
N LYS A 368 -29.76 27.11 -1.34
CA LYS A 368 -30.42 26.58 -2.54
C LYS A 368 -29.42 25.80 -3.38
N PRO A 369 -29.72 24.55 -3.78
CA PRO A 369 -28.89 23.84 -4.75
C PRO A 369 -28.80 24.67 -6.03
N ARG A 370 -27.59 24.83 -6.59
CA ARG A 370 -27.44 25.35 -7.96
C ARG A 370 -28.10 24.35 -8.91
N THR A 371 -29.37 24.57 -9.21
CA THR A 371 -30.01 24.01 -10.39
C THR A 371 -29.32 24.61 -11.60
N ARG A 372 -28.81 23.76 -12.50
CA ARG A 372 -28.42 24.20 -13.84
C ARG A 372 -29.66 24.81 -14.49
N PRO A 373 -29.59 26.00 -15.13
CA PRO A 373 -30.65 26.39 -16.03
C PRO A 373 -30.70 25.36 -17.16
N THR A 374 -31.89 24.84 -17.42
CA THR A 374 -32.22 23.93 -18.51
C THR A 374 -31.89 24.52 -19.87
#